data_AF-A0A920BND4-F1
#
_entry.id   AF-A0A920BND4-F1
#
_cell.length_a   1.000
_cell.length_b   1.000
_cell.length_c   1.000
_cell.angle_alpha   90.00
_cell.angle_beta   90.00
_cell.angle_gamma   90.00
#
_symmetry.space_group_name_H-M   'P 1'
#
loop_
_entity.id
_entity.type
_entity.pdbx_description
1 polymer ?
#
loop_
_entity_poly.entity_id
_entity_poly.type
_entity_poly.pdbx_seq_one_letter_code
_entity_poly.pdbx_strand_id
1 'polypeptide(L)' 'MTPLLKNSINDPVFGPAVEHLPIPVGDFGSPDLIAKWIAMMLSPAADFMCGSLVYVDGGSDALIRPNDWPRSFSI' A
#
# COMPACT_ATOMS: atom_id res chain seq x y z
N MET A 1 2.68 12.23 -4.49
CA MET A 1 1.37 11.64 -4.85
C MET A 1 1.45 11.09 -6.27
N THR A 2 0.92 9.87 -6.51
CA THR A 2 0.92 9.26 -7.86
C THR A 2 -0.19 9.86 -8.73
N PRO A 3 -0.10 9.79 -10.08
CA PRO A 3 -1.18 10.22 -10.96
C PRO A 3 -2.50 9.47 -10.72
N LEU A 4 -2.43 8.17 -10.42
CA LEU A 4 -3.60 7.36 -10.08
C LEU A 4 -4.31 7.90 -8.85
N LEU A 5 -3.59 8.11 -7.75
CA LEU A 5 -4.15 8.64 -6.51
C LEU A 5 -4.74 10.05 -6.71
N LYS A 6 -4.07 10.90 -7.48
CA LYS A 6 -4.58 12.23 -7.83
C LYS A 6 -5.93 12.16 -8.55
N ASN A 7 -6.08 11.25 -9.50
CA ASN A 7 -7.35 11.07 -10.22
C ASN A 7 -8.44 10.51 -9.30
N SER A 8 -8.11 9.57 -8.42
CA SER A 8 -9.08 9.01 -7.46
C SER A 8 -9.61 10.06 -6.48
N ILE A 9 -8.75 10.95 -5.97
CA ILE A 9 -9.16 12.04 -5.08
C ILE A 9 -10.08 13.04 -5.79
N ASN A 10 -9.82 13.32 -7.08
CA ASN A 10 -10.62 14.26 -7.87
C ASN A 10 -11.98 13.68 -8.33
N ASP A 11 -12.25 12.40 -8.08
CA ASP A 11 -13.53 11.79 -8.44
C ASP A 11 -14.63 12.27 -7.46
N PRO A 12 -15.76 12.81 -7.96
CA PRO A 12 -16.80 13.38 -7.09
C PRO A 12 -17.54 12.35 -6.24
N VAL A 13 -17.48 11.06 -6.59
CA VAL A 13 -18.15 9.98 -5.88
C VAL A 13 -17.16 9.26 -4.96
N PHE A 14 -15.98 8.89 -5.47
CA PHE A 14 -15.00 8.09 -4.75
C PHE A 14 -13.99 8.92 -3.96
N GLY A 15 -13.75 10.17 -4.34
CA GLY A 15 -12.77 11.07 -3.71
C GLY A 15 -12.90 11.18 -2.20
N PRO A 16 -14.11 11.44 -1.64
CA PRO A 16 -14.30 11.49 -0.20
C PRO A 16 -13.89 10.19 0.51
N ALA A 17 -14.15 9.02 -0.08
CA ALA A 17 -13.76 7.75 0.53
C ALA A 17 -12.23 7.56 0.56
N VAL A 18 -11.53 8.06 -0.46
CA VAL A 18 -10.06 8.01 -0.54
C VAL A 18 -9.43 8.95 0.50
N GLU A 19 -9.95 10.16 0.64
CA GLU A 19 -9.45 11.16 1.59
C GLU A 19 -9.61 10.72 3.07
N HIS A 20 -10.66 9.95 3.37
CA HIS A 20 -10.93 9.47 4.73
C HIS A 20 -10.33 8.09 5.02
N LEU A 21 -9.56 7.51 4.08
CA LEU A 21 -8.89 6.24 4.33
C LEU A 21 -7.85 6.45 5.45
N PRO A 22 -7.89 5.66 6.54
CA PRO A 22 -7.01 5.88 7.66
C PRO A 22 -5.59 5.39 7.34
N ILE A 23 -4.60 6.27 7.51
CA ILE A 23 -3.18 5.96 7.29
C ILE A 23 -2.42 6.12 8.61
N PRO A 24 -2.21 5.04 9.39
CA PRO A 24 -1.63 5.11 10.72
C PRO A 24 -0.28 5.83 10.84
N VAL A 25 0.60 5.71 9.85
CA VAL A 25 1.97 6.25 9.92
C VAL A 25 2.13 7.64 9.29
N GLY A 26 1.05 8.28 8.83
CA GLY A 26 1.09 9.64 8.29
C GLY A 26 0.27 9.84 7.00
N ASP A 27 0.86 10.48 6.00
CA ASP A 27 0.18 10.84 4.75
C ASP A 27 0.32 9.78 3.65
N PHE A 28 -0.36 10.00 2.52
CA PHE A 28 -0.23 9.21 1.31
C PHE A 28 1.24 9.04 0.87
N GLY A 29 1.58 7.81 0.48
CA GLY A 29 2.89 7.48 -0.07
C GLY A 29 3.25 8.33 -1.31
N SER A 30 4.50 8.79 -1.37
CA SER A 30 5.05 9.42 -2.56
C SER A 30 5.62 8.37 -3.54
N PRO A 31 5.68 8.67 -4.85
CA PRO A 31 6.37 7.81 -5.81
C PRO A 31 7.81 7.48 -5.37
N ASP A 32 8.54 8.44 -4.80
CA ASP A 32 9.91 8.23 -4.33
C ASP A 32 9.99 7.25 -3.15
N LEU A 33 9.00 7.29 -2.25
CA LEU A 33 8.92 6.34 -1.13
C LEU A 33 8.72 4.92 -1.65
N ILE A 34 7.80 4.75 -2.61
CA ILE A 34 7.55 3.44 -3.23
C ILE A 34 8.79 2.97 -4.00
N ALA A 35 9.47 3.86 -4.72
CA ALA A 35 10.70 3.53 -5.45
C ALA A 35 11.82 3.02 -4.52
N LYS A 36 11.98 3.61 -3.33
CA LYS A 36 12.94 3.14 -2.31
C LYS A 36 12.64 1.72 -1.85
N TRP A 37 11.37 1.40 -1.61
CA TRP A 37 10.95 0.04 -1.24
C TRP A 37 11.18 -0.97 -2.37
N ILE A 38 10.89 -0.59 -3.62
CA ILE A 38 11.21 -1.42 -4.80
C ILE A 38 12.71 -1.68 -4.88
N ALA A 39 13.54 -0.65 -4.74
CA ALA A 39 15.00 -0.78 -4.77
C ALA A 39 15.53 -1.69 -3.65
N MET A 40 14.92 -1.63 -2.45
CA MET A 40 15.24 -2.53 -1.35
C MET A 40 14.94 -3.99 -1.70
N MET A 41 13.77 -4.27 -2.28
CA MET A 41 13.37 -5.62 -2.70
C MET A 41 14.18 -6.17 -3.89
N LEU A 42 14.83 -5.29 -4.67
CA LEU A 42 15.76 -5.67 -5.73
C LEU A 42 17.22 -5.75 -5.26
N SER A 43 17.50 -5.43 -3.99
CA SER A 43 18.85 -5.45 -3.46
C SER A 43 19.30 -6.88 -3.11
N PRO A 44 20.62 -7.14 -2.99
CA PRO A 44 21.13 -8.44 -2.55
C PRO A 44 20.61 -8.90 -1.18
N ALA A 45 20.14 -7.98 -0.34
CA ALA A 45 19.54 -8.33 0.96
C ALA A 45 18.22 -9.12 0.81
N ALA A 46 17.56 -9.03 -0.35
CA ALA A 46 16.31 -9.71 -0.65
C ALA A 46 16.49 -11.00 -1.45
N ASP A 47 17.71 -11.53 -1.60
CA ASP A 47 18.00 -12.68 -2.48
C ASP A 47 17.20 -13.96 -2.13
N PHE A 48 16.81 -14.11 -0.86
CA PHE A 48 15.97 -15.24 -0.40
C PHE A 48 14.48 -14.90 -0.30
N MET A 49 14.07 -13.69 -0.72
CA MET A 49 12.68 -13.24 -0.70
C MET A 49 11.95 -13.77 -1.94
N CYS A 50 11.14 -14.81 -1.76
CA CYS A 50 10.30 -15.37 -2.82
C CYS A 50 8.87 -15.58 -2.31
N GLY A 51 7.87 -15.27 -3.15
CA GLY A 51 6.46 -15.47 -2.82
C GLY A 51 5.91 -14.63 -1.66
N SER A 52 6.67 -13.63 -1.19
CA SER A 52 6.26 -12.77 -0.07
C SER A 52 5.38 -11.61 -0.54
N LEU A 53 4.38 -11.25 0.28
CA LEU A 53 3.53 -10.08 0.08
C LEU A 53 3.92 -9.00 1.09
N VAL A 54 4.21 -7.78 0.60
CA VAL A 54 4.57 -6.63 1.44
C VAL A 54 3.60 -5.48 1.18
N TYR A 55 2.89 -5.05 2.21
CA TYR A 55 2.05 -3.86 2.17
C TYR A 55 2.90 -2.61 2.46
N VAL A 56 2.85 -1.64 1.55
CA VAL A 56 3.55 -0.34 1.67
C VAL A 56 2.50 0.78 1.58
N ASP A 57 1.54 0.76 2.50
CA ASP A 57 0.32 1.57 2.46
C ASP A 57 0.14 2.47 3.71
N GLY A 58 1.19 2.58 4.51
CA GLY A 58 1.19 3.36 5.74
C GLY A 58 0.43 2.71 6.91
N GLY A 59 0.13 1.41 6.83
CA GLY A 59 -0.53 0.64 7.89
C GLY A 59 -2.04 0.53 7.73
N SER A 60 -2.59 1.01 6.61
CA SER A 60 -4.03 0.94 6.34
C SER A 60 -4.55 -0.50 6.40
N ASP A 61 -3.86 -1.44 5.75
CA ASP A 61 -4.24 -2.87 5.78
C ASP A 61 -4.16 -3.44 7.21
N ALA A 62 -3.09 -3.14 7.94
CA ALA A 62 -2.94 -3.58 9.34
C ALA A 62 -4.03 -3.03 10.27
N LEU A 63 -4.53 -1.81 9.99
CA LEU A 63 -5.61 -1.21 10.76
C LEU A 63 -6.98 -1.77 10.37
N ILE A 64 -7.24 -1.96 9.07
CA ILE A 64 -8.55 -2.37 8.54
C ILE A 64 -8.75 -3.89 8.72
N ARG A 65 -7.67 -4.67 8.64
CA ARG A 65 -7.69 -6.14 8.68
C ARG A 65 -6.66 -6.70 9.67
N PRO A 66 -6.68 -6.29 10.95
CA PRO A 66 -5.64 -6.62 11.93
C PRO A 66 -5.51 -8.11 12.23
N ASN A 67 -6.55 -8.90 11.95
CA ASN A 67 -6.60 -10.34 12.22
C ASN A 67 -6.59 -11.18 10.94
N ASP A 68 -6.54 -10.55 9.77
CA ASP A 68 -6.47 -11.30 8.51
C ASP A 68 -5.02 -11.69 8.22
N TRP A 69 -4.87 -12.77 7.47
CA TRP A 69 -3.59 -13.20 6.92
C TRP A 69 -3.84 -13.74 5.50
N PRO A 70 -2.82 -13.72 4.61
CA PRO A 70 -2.97 -14.20 3.25
C PRO A 70 -3.42 -15.67 3.22
N ARG A 71 -4.67 -15.90 2.84
CA ARG A 71 -5.25 -17.24 2.69
C ARG A 71 -5.77 -17.43 1.27
N SER A 72 -5.57 -18.62 0.73
CA SER A 72 -6.20 -19.00 -0.55
C SER A 72 -7.71 -18.91 -0.42
N PHE A 73 -8.38 -18.30 -1.40
CA PHE A 73 -9.84 -18.32 -1.48
C PHE A 73 -10.27 -19.72 -1.93
N SER A 74 -11.19 -20.34 -1.18
CA SER A 74 -11.86 -21.57 -1.61
C SER A 74 -13.21 -21.18 -2.20
N ILE A 75 -13.42 -21.55 -3.47
CA ILE A 75 -14.71 -21.46 -4.16
C ILE A 75 -15.57 -22.66 -3.79
#